data_AF-A0A5J6IA39-F1
#
_entry.id   AF-A0A5J6IA39-F1
#
_cell.length_a   1.000
_cell.length_b   1.000
_cell.length_c   1.000
_cell.angle_alpha   90.00
_cell.angle_beta   90.00
_cell.angle_gamma   90.00
#
_symmetry.space_group_name_H-M   'P 1'
#
loop_
_entity.id
_entity.type
_entity.pdbx_description
1 polymer ?
#
loop_
_entity_poly.entity_id
_entity_poly.type
_entity_poly.pdbx_seq_one_letter_code
_entity_poly.pdbx_strand_id
1 'polypeptide(L)'
;MFSRLTRPQAIAVCALPVAALLATAVFAPLPFSVAQPGQTTNVLGENKGAPVITISGAPVRDTRGQLRMTTIVATSPDTRVSLPDILDSWFRTDRAVMPRDAIYPSGDTVQEIERHNEKQMKQSQDAATQAALNHLGLDDKDVKVGLKLADVGGPSAGLLFSLGIIDKLDGDGTGGDLTGGRVIAGTGTIAADGTVGAVGGVALKTQAAKRDGATVFLVPKAECADARAELPKGLRLIPVTTLKSTVSSLVALETGKGSVPSC
;
A
#
# COMPACT_ATOMS: atom_id res chain seq x y z
N MET A 1 51.40 34.49 11.19
CA MET A 1 50.71 35.18 12.31
C MET A 1 50.02 34.22 13.30
N PHE A 2 50.44 32.95 13.41
CA PHE A 2 49.83 31.94 14.30
C PHE A 2 50.63 31.61 15.57
N SER A 3 51.69 32.39 15.88
CA SER A 3 52.70 31.98 16.86
C SER A 3 52.46 32.46 18.31
N ARG A 4 51.20 32.56 18.76
CA ARG A 4 50.85 32.91 20.16
C ARG A 4 49.60 32.22 20.73
N LEU A 5 49.12 31.15 20.11
CA LEU A 5 47.99 30.39 20.68
C LEU A 5 48.53 29.37 21.70
N THR A 6 48.04 29.46 22.93
CA THR A 6 48.25 28.38 23.91
C THR A 6 47.55 27.10 23.43
N ARG A 7 48.04 25.92 23.83
CA ARG A 7 47.42 24.63 23.48
C ARG A 7 45.89 24.60 23.59
N PRO A 8 45.24 25.10 24.67
CA PRO A 8 43.78 25.14 24.74
C PRO A 8 43.14 26.10 23.72
N GLN A 9 43.78 27.22 23.39
CA GLN A 9 43.26 28.15 22.37
C GLN A 9 43.37 27.56 20.96
N ALA A 10 44.44 26.82 20.66
CA ALA A 10 44.55 26.09 19.39
C ALA A 10 43.47 25.01 19.27
N ILE A 11 43.21 24.25 20.35
CA ILE A 11 42.11 23.27 20.40
C ILE A 11 40.75 23.95 20.21
N ALA A 12 40.47 25.06 20.89
CA ALA A 12 39.21 25.78 20.74
C ALA A 12 38.99 26.31 19.32
N VAL A 13 40.03 26.87 18.69
CA VAL A 13 39.98 27.37 17.31
C VAL A 13 39.75 26.23 16.31
N CYS A 14 40.35 25.05 16.53
CA CYS A 14 40.13 23.87 15.69
C CYS A 14 38.80 23.16 15.97
N ALA A 15 38.30 23.19 17.21
CA ALA A 15 37.04 22.57 17.59
C ALA A 15 35.82 23.36 17.11
N LEU A 16 35.91 24.69 17.00
CA LEU A 16 34.83 25.55 16.51
C LEU A 16 34.29 25.16 15.12
N PRO A 17 35.10 25.00 14.05
CA PRO A 17 34.59 24.60 12.74
C PRO A 17 34.02 23.17 12.76
N VAL A 18 34.57 22.26 13.57
CA VAL A 18 34.05 20.90 13.73
C VAL A 18 32.69 20.91 14.44
N ALA A 19 32.55 21.69 15.50
CA ALA A 19 31.29 21.88 16.22
C ALA A 19 30.24 22.57 15.34
N ALA A 20 30.64 23.55 14.54
CA ALA A 20 29.76 24.20 13.56
C ALA A 20 29.29 23.20 12.49
N LEU A 21 30.17 22.37 11.94
CA LEU A 21 29.81 21.31 10.98
C LEU A 21 28.84 20.29 11.60
N LEU A 22 29.12 19.81 12.81
CA LEU A 22 28.23 18.91 13.53
C LEU A 22 26.86 19.55 13.81
N ALA A 23 26.84 20.81 14.24
CA ALA A 23 25.58 21.54 14.42
C ALA A 23 24.82 21.66 13.10
N THR A 24 25.48 22.03 12.00
CA THR A 24 24.82 22.08 10.68
C THR A 24 24.27 20.73 10.25
N ALA A 25 25.01 19.62 10.47
CA ALA A 25 24.53 18.28 10.14
C ALA A 25 23.32 17.86 10.97
N VAL A 26 23.25 18.29 12.24
CA VAL A 26 22.13 17.99 13.15
C VAL A 26 20.89 18.83 12.85
N PHE A 27 21.06 20.09 12.46
CA PHE A 27 19.95 21.03 12.26
C PHE A 27 19.53 21.21 10.79
N ALA A 28 20.29 20.69 9.83
CA ALA A 28 19.91 20.73 8.42
C ALA A 28 18.69 19.83 8.16
N PRO A 29 17.69 20.29 7.38
CA PRO A 29 16.59 19.44 6.96
C PRO A 29 17.11 18.32 6.06
N LEU A 30 16.80 17.07 6.41
CA LEU A 30 17.26 15.92 5.65
C LEU A 30 16.24 15.55 4.57
N PRO A 31 16.68 15.06 3.39
CA PRO A 31 15.81 14.71 2.26
C PRO A 31 15.15 13.33 2.44
N PHE A 32 14.69 13.03 3.66
CA PHE A 32 14.03 11.76 3.99
C PHE A 32 12.59 12.00 4.41
N SER A 33 11.78 10.96 4.29
CA SER A 33 10.43 10.88 4.82
C SER A 33 10.30 9.60 5.63
N VAL A 34 9.52 9.67 6.70
CA VAL A 34 9.24 8.53 7.57
C VAL A 34 7.86 8.01 7.24
N ALA A 35 7.78 6.73 6.86
CA ALA A 35 6.54 6.03 6.56
C ALA A 35 6.15 5.07 7.69
N GLN A 36 4.85 4.94 7.94
CA GLN A 36 4.26 4.07 8.97
C GLN A 36 3.04 3.30 8.42
N PRO A 37 2.59 2.22 9.09
CA PRO A 37 1.40 1.48 8.68
C PRO A 37 0.16 2.38 8.67
N GLY A 38 -0.49 2.50 7.51
CA GLY A 38 -1.68 3.32 7.33
C GLY A 38 -2.97 2.62 7.76
N GLN A 39 -4.10 3.19 7.35
CA GLN A 39 -5.42 2.58 7.56
C GLN A 39 -5.65 1.47 6.53
N THR A 40 -6.60 0.58 6.82
CA THR A 40 -7.10 -0.39 5.84
C THR A 40 -8.58 -0.17 5.57
N THR A 41 -9.01 -0.40 4.33
CA THR A 41 -10.40 -0.17 3.92
C THR A 41 -10.97 -1.42 3.27
N ASN A 42 -12.14 -1.88 3.76
CA ASN A 42 -12.86 -3.01 3.17
C ASN A 42 -13.59 -2.57 1.89
N VAL A 43 -13.19 -3.09 0.72
CA VAL A 43 -13.82 -2.75 -0.56
C VAL A 43 -15.21 -3.37 -0.73
N LEU A 44 -15.53 -4.42 0.03
CA LEU A 44 -16.84 -5.06 -0.03
C LEU A 44 -17.91 -4.32 0.78
N GLY A 45 -17.48 -3.43 1.68
CA GLY A 45 -18.33 -2.69 2.60
C GLY A 45 -18.49 -1.21 2.25
N GLU A 46 -18.67 -0.40 3.29
CA GLU A 46 -18.88 1.05 3.18
C GLU A 46 -17.67 1.85 3.66
N ASN A 47 -17.48 3.02 3.06
CA ASN A 47 -16.53 4.04 3.51
C ASN A 47 -17.28 5.37 3.67
N LYS A 48 -17.22 5.95 4.88
CA LYS A 48 -17.96 7.19 5.24
C LYS A 48 -19.46 7.16 4.91
N GLY A 49 -20.11 6.01 5.11
CA GLY A 49 -21.56 5.85 4.88
C GLY A 49 -21.98 5.67 3.42
N ALA A 50 -21.02 5.45 2.51
CA ALA A 50 -21.29 5.11 1.11
C ALA A 50 -20.62 3.76 0.74
N PRO A 51 -21.27 2.90 -0.06
CA PRO A 51 -20.65 1.68 -0.56
C PRO A 51 -19.38 1.99 -1.36
N VAL A 52 -18.31 1.24 -1.10
CA VAL A 52 -17.04 1.40 -1.82
C VAL A 52 -17.17 0.96 -3.28
N ILE A 53 -17.92 -0.12 -3.52
CA ILE A 53 -18.23 -0.66 -4.85
C ILE A 53 -19.74 -0.64 -5.04
N THR A 54 -20.20 0.07 -6.07
CA THR A 54 -21.59 0.06 -6.53
C THR A 54 -21.65 -0.54 -7.93
N ILE A 55 -22.56 -1.48 -8.18
CA ILE A 55 -22.72 -2.12 -9.48
C ILE A 55 -24.17 -2.01 -9.93
N SER A 56 -24.41 -1.69 -11.19
CA SER A 56 -25.74 -1.71 -11.82
C SER A 56 -25.69 -2.40 -13.18
N GLY A 57 -26.85 -2.89 -13.64
CA GLY A 57 -26.97 -3.66 -14.89
C GLY A 57 -26.74 -5.17 -14.75
N ALA A 58 -26.40 -5.65 -13.55
CA ALA A 58 -26.29 -7.07 -13.21
C ALA A 58 -26.79 -7.33 -11.78
N PRO A 59 -27.27 -8.54 -11.45
CA PRO A 59 -27.57 -8.93 -10.08
C PRO A 59 -26.27 -8.92 -9.25
N VAL A 60 -26.37 -8.38 -8.03
CA VAL A 60 -25.25 -8.27 -7.09
C VAL A 60 -25.50 -9.20 -5.92
N ARG A 61 -24.44 -9.88 -5.49
CA ARG A 61 -24.45 -10.85 -4.39
C ARG A 61 -24.17 -10.16 -3.06
N ASP A 62 -24.75 -10.70 -1.99
CA ASP A 62 -24.35 -10.37 -0.62
C ASP A 62 -23.06 -11.11 -0.30
N THR A 63 -22.02 -10.34 0.01
CA THR A 63 -20.68 -10.88 0.29
C THR A 63 -20.44 -10.97 1.79
N ARG A 64 -19.96 -12.11 2.28
CA ARG A 64 -19.44 -12.22 3.67
C ARG A 64 -17.93 -12.02 3.68
N GLY A 65 -17.38 -11.77 4.87
CA GLY A 65 -15.95 -11.52 5.04
C GLY A 65 -15.53 -10.12 4.59
N GLN A 66 -14.23 -9.92 4.35
CA GLN A 66 -13.68 -8.61 4.02
C GLN A 66 -12.51 -8.73 3.03
N LEU A 67 -12.48 -7.83 2.05
CA LEU A 67 -11.32 -7.58 1.18
C LEU A 67 -10.76 -6.21 1.53
N ARG A 68 -9.66 -6.17 2.26
CA ARG A 68 -9.08 -4.94 2.80
C ARG A 68 -7.87 -4.50 1.98
N MET A 69 -7.94 -3.32 1.37
CA MET A 69 -6.73 -2.68 0.87
C MET A 69 -5.96 -2.04 2.03
N THR A 70 -4.65 -1.89 1.86
CA THR A 70 -3.76 -1.32 2.88
C THR A 70 -3.03 -0.09 2.37
N THR A 71 -2.94 0.95 3.19
CA THR A 71 -2.17 2.17 2.88
C THR A 71 -0.94 2.28 3.79
N ILE A 72 -0.04 3.20 3.42
CA ILE A 72 1.01 3.71 4.31
C ILE A 72 0.75 5.20 4.53
N VAL A 73 1.17 5.72 5.68
CA VAL A 73 1.17 7.16 5.95
C VAL A 73 2.63 7.59 5.96
N ALA A 74 2.97 8.55 5.10
CA ALA A 74 4.28 9.17 5.10
C ALA A 74 4.18 10.59 5.69
N THR A 75 5.25 11.03 6.35
CA THR A 75 5.40 12.43 6.78
C THR A 75 5.17 13.37 5.61
N SER A 76 4.38 14.42 5.82
CA SER A 76 4.04 15.38 4.76
C SER A 76 5.31 15.96 4.13
N PRO A 77 5.27 16.31 2.83
CA PRO A 77 6.37 16.96 2.16
C PRO A 77 6.90 18.16 2.96
N ASP A 78 6.07 19.01 3.54
CA ASP A 78 6.59 20.21 4.24
C ASP A 78 7.20 19.93 5.63
N THR A 79 7.17 18.66 6.08
CA THR A 79 7.71 18.27 7.40
C THR A 79 9.22 18.14 7.34
N ARG A 80 9.93 18.79 8.27
CA ARG A 80 11.38 18.61 8.46
C ARG A 80 11.64 17.38 9.31
N VAL A 81 12.20 16.34 8.70
CA VAL A 81 12.71 15.16 9.41
C VAL A 81 14.12 15.45 9.92
N SER A 82 14.33 15.29 11.22
CA SER A 82 15.62 15.54 11.88
C SER A 82 16.44 14.25 12.09
N LEU A 83 17.73 14.38 12.39
CA LEU A 83 18.59 13.21 12.68
C LEU A 83 18.07 12.33 13.84
N PRO A 84 17.61 12.89 14.97
CA PRO A 84 17.00 12.08 16.04
C PRO A 84 15.82 11.23 15.56
N ASP A 85 14.97 11.75 14.68
CA ASP A 85 13.80 11.02 14.16
C ASP A 85 14.22 9.81 13.32
N ILE A 86 15.29 9.95 12.54
CA ILE A 86 15.84 8.85 11.73
C ILE A 86 16.47 7.78 12.63
N LEU A 87 17.25 8.20 13.63
CA LEU A 87 17.89 7.28 14.57
C LEU A 87 16.86 6.51 15.40
N ASP A 88 15.81 7.17 15.91
CA ASP A 88 14.70 6.50 16.59
C ASP A 88 13.98 5.53 15.66
N SER A 89 13.73 5.94 14.41
CA SER A 89 13.04 5.10 13.42
C SER A 89 13.85 3.85 13.04
N TRP A 90 15.19 3.88 13.12
CA TRP A 90 16.04 2.73 12.80
C TRP A 90 15.81 1.53 13.74
N PHE A 91 15.43 1.79 14.99
CA PHE A 91 15.17 0.72 15.98
C PHE A 91 13.69 0.28 15.99
N ARG A 92 12.85 0.85 15.13
CA ARG A 92 11.40 0.63 15.11
C ARG A 92 10.99 -0.13 13.86
N THR A 93 10.40 -1.30 14.05
CA THR A 93 9.88 -2.13 12.95
C THR A 93 8.60 -1.54 12.31
N ASP A 94 7.92 -0.61 12.99
CA ASP A 94 6.72 0.09 12.52
C ASP A 94 7.02 1.41 11.79
N ARG A 95 8.29 1.64 11.42
CA ARG A 95 8.73 2.83 10.68
C ARG A 95 9.67 2.45 9.55
N ALA A 96 9.56 3.15 8.42
CA ALA A 96 10.52 3.06 7.32
C ALA A 96 11.02 4.45 6.97
N VAL A 97 12.34 4.64 6.99
CA VAL A 97 12.98 5.87 6.52
C VAL A 97 13.29 5.70 5.04
N MET A 98 12.69 6.54 4.20
CA MET A 98 12.82 6.44 2.74
C MET A 98 13.23 7.80 2.17
N PRO A 99 13.99 7.82 1.06
CA PRO A 99 14.25 9.06 0.33
C PRO A 99 12.92 9.71 -0.06
N ARG A 100 12.81 11.02 0.16
CA ARG A 100 11.57 11.75 -0.11
C ARG A 100 11.09 11.57 -1.55
N ASP A 101 12.00 11.64 -2.51
CA ASP A 101 11.70 11.52 -3.95
C ASP A 101 11.19 10.13 -4.34
N ALA A 102 11.48 9.10 -3.53
CA ALA A 102 10.93 7.76 -3.73
C ALA A 102 9.45 7.65 -3.33
N ILE A 103 8.98 8.51 -2.42
CA ILE A 103 7.57 8.56 -1.98
C ILE A 103 6.79 9.62 -2.78
N TYR A 104 7.43 10.75 -3.09
CA TYR A 104 6.84 11.87 -3.81
C TYR A 104 7.62 12.14 -5.11
N PRO A 105 7.49 11.27 -6.14
CA PRO A 105 8.26 11.39 -7.38
C PRO A 105 7.79 12.54 -8.30
N SER A 106 6.59 13.08 -8.05
CA SER A 106 5.93 14.04 -8.93
C SER A 106 5.29 15.17 -8.12
N GLY A 107 5.86 16.37 -8.19
CA GLY A 107 5.26 17.60 -7.65
C GLY A 107 6.08 18.23 -6.52
N ASP A 108 6.35 19.53 -6.65
CA ASP A 108 7.03 20.32 -5.62
C ASP A 108 6.04 20.80 -4.55
N THR A 109 4.74 20.77 -4.86
CA THR A 109 3.66 21.29 -4.01
C THR A 109 2.63 20.21 -3.65
N VAL A 110 2.02 20.35 -2.46
CA VAL A 110 0.96 19.44 -1.98
C VAL A 110 -0.21 19.33 -2.98
N GLN A 111 -0.63 20.45 -3.57
CA GLN A 111 -1.74 20.46 -4.54
C GLN A 111 -1.44 19.69 -5.83
N GLU A 112 -0.21 19.73 -6.32
CA GLU A 112 0.19 18.95 -7.50
C GLU A 112 0.21 17.46 -7.20
N ILE A 113 0.73 17.08 -6.03
CA ILE A 113 0.74 15.70 -5.53
C ILE A 113 -0.70 15.17 -5.41
N GLU A 114 -1.62 15.95 -4.83
CA GLU A 114 -3.03 15.57 -4.71
C GLU A 114 -3.68 15.34 -6.07
N ARG A 115 -3.55 16.29 -7.01
CA ARG A 115 -4.09 16.14 -8.37
C ARG A 115 -3.50 14.94 -9.11
N HIS A 116 -2.20 14.69 -8.95
CA HIS A 116 -1.54 13.54 -9.56
C HIS A 116 -2.07 12.22 -8.98
N ASN A 117 -2.21 12.14 -7.66
CA ASN A 117 -2.73 10.98 -6.96
C ASN A 117 -4.19 10.70 -7.31
N GLU A 118 -5.04 11.73 -7.42
CA GLU A 118 -6.43 11.59 -7.87
C GLU A 118 -6.52 11.04 -9.29
N LYS A 119 -5.69 11.56 -10.21
CA LYS A 119 -5.64 11.07 -11.60
C LYS A 119 -5.18 9.60 -11.66
N GLN A 120 -4.13 9.25 -10.94
CA GLN A 120 -3.65 7.87 -10.86
C GLN A 120 -4.69 6.94 -10.22
N MET A 121 -5.39 7.40 -9.19
CA MET A 121 -6.45 6.62 -8.54
C MET A 121 -7.60 6.35 -9.51
N LYS A 122 -8.05 7.37 -10.26
CA LYS A 122 -9.05 7.20 -11.31
C LYS A 122 -8.62 6.18 -12.36
N GLN A 123 -7.38 6.29 -12.87
CA GLN A 123 -6.83 5.32 -13.82
C GLN A 123 -6.76 3.91 -13.24
N SER A 124 -6.40 3.77 -11.96
CA SER A 124 -6.37 2.49 -11.28
C SER A 124 -7.76 1.89 -11.11
N GLN A 125 -8.78 2.71 -10.85
CA GLN A 125 -10.18 2.29 -10.74
C GLN A 125 -10.73 1.83 -12.10
N ASP A 126 -10.43 2.57 -13.16
CA ASP A 126 -10.82 2.22 -14.53
C ASP A 126 -10.17 0.90 -14.95
N ALA A 127 -8.85 0.75 -14.73
CA ALA A 127 -8.13 -0.50 -15.01
C ALA A 127 -8.65 -1.68 -14.17
N ALA A 128 -8.98 -1.45 -12.90
CA ALA A 128 -9.53 -2.47 -12.03
C ALA A 128 -10.92 -2.95 -12.49
N THR A 129 -11.77 -2.01 -12.91
CA THR A 129 -13.08 -2.29 -13.47
C THR A 129 -12.96 -3.09 -14.75
N GLN A 130 -12.11 -2.63 -15.68
CA GLN A 130 -11.90 -3.32 -16.95
C GLN A 130 -11.33 -4.73 -16.75
N ALA A 131 -10.33 -4.90 -15.86
CA ALA A 131 -9.76 -6.21 -15.56
C ALA A 131 -10.80 -7.18 -14.97
N ALA A 132 -11.69 -6.70 -14.09
CA ALA A 132 -12.75 -7.51 -13.49
C ALA A 132 -13.82 -7.90 -14.51
N LEU A 133 -14.32 -6.96 -15.32
CA LEU A 133 -15.32 -7.25 -16.35
C LEU A 133 -14.75 -8.18 -17.43
N ASN A 134 -13.50 -7.95 -17.88
CA ASN A 134 -12.81 -8.85 -18.79
C ASN A 134 -12.66 -10.27 -18.22
N HIS A 135 -12.35 -10.39 -16.92
CA HIS A 135 -12.25 -11.69 -16.25
C HIS A 135 -13.59 -12.45 -16.26
N LEU A 136 -14.69 -11.72 -16.10
CA LEU A 136 -16.06 -12.27 -16.07
C LEU A 136 -16.68 -12.43 -17.47
N GLY A 137 -16.01 -11.96 -18.52
CA GLY A 137 -16.57 -11.94 -19.89
C GLY A 137 -17.75 -10.97 -20.04
N LEU A 138 -17.79 -9.89 -19.26
CA LEU A 138 -18.83 -8.86 -19.27
C LEU A 138 -18.37 -7.60 -20.01
N ASP A 139 -19.31 -6.89 -20.62
CA ASP A 139 -19.06 -5.61 -21.32
C ASP A 139 -19.46 -4.43 -20.42
N ASP A 140 -18.65 -3.37 -20.44
CA ASP A 140 -18.88 -2.16 -19.65
C ASP A 140 -20.11 -1.36 -20.12
N LYS A 141 -20.65 -1.66 -21.30
CA LYS A 141 -21.93 -1.12 -21.78
C LYS A 141 -23.11 -1.66 -20.98
N ASP A 142 -23.06 -2.93 -20.58
CA ASP A 142 -24.16 -3.62 -19.90
C ASP A 142 -24.04 -3.52 -18.37
N VAL A 143 -22.81 -3.59 -17.85
CA VAL A 143 -22.55 -3.55 -16.40
C VAL A 143 -21.75 -2.31 -16.04
N LYS A 144 -22.34 -1.44 -15.20
CA LYS A 144 -21.70 -0.22 -14.72
C LYS A 144 -21.17 -0.42 -13.32
N VAL A 145 -19.89 -0.10 -13.11
CA VAL A 145 -19.22 -0.16 -11.81
C VAL A 145 -18.83 1.25 -11.38
N GLY A 146 -19.18 1.60 -10.15
CA GLY A 146 -18.72 2.81 -9.47
C GLY A 146 -17.81 2.45 -8.30
N LEU A 147 -16.65 3.09 -8.22
CA LEU A 147 -15.68 2.92 -7.15
C LEU A 147 -15.52 4.24 -6.39
N LYS A 148 -15.70 4.21 -5.07
CA LYS A 148 -15.60 5.40 -4.21
C LYS A 148 -14.76 5.11 -2.97
N LEU A 149 -13.71 5.91 -2.80
CA LEU A 149 -12.91 5.96 -1.58
C LEU A 149 -12.61 7.40 -1.24
N ALA A 150 -12.87 7.78 0.00
CA ALA A 150 -12.31 9.00 0.54
C ALA A 150 -10.89 8.73 1.05
N ASP A 151 -9.98 9.68 0.82
CA ASP A 151 -8.69 9.80 1.51
C ASP A 151 -7.67 8.66 1.28
N VAL A 152 -7.77 7.92 0.16
CA VAL A 152 -6.77 6.90 -0.22
C VAL A 152 -5.96 7.39 -1.41
N GLY A 153 -4.64 7.52 -1.22
CA GLY A 153 -3.69 7.92 -2.25
C GLY A 153 -3.01 6.73 -2.94
N GLY A 154 -2.91 6.79 -4.27
CA GLY A 154 -2.08 5.90 -5.10
C GLY A 154 -2.79 4.64 -5.64
N PRO A 155 -2.29 4.06 -6.75
CA PRO A 155 -2.96 2.99 -7.51
C PRO A 155 -2.86 1.59 -6.89
N SER A 156 -2.32 1.47 -5.67
CA SER A 156 -2.00 0.16 -5.06
C SER A 156 -3.20 -0.65 -4.58
N ALA A 157 -4.41 -0.13 -4.80
CA ALA A 157 -5.70 -0.74 -4.49
C ALA A 157 -6.33 -1.48 -5.69
N GLY A 158 -5.76 -1.34 -6.90
CA GLY A 158 -6.35 -1.85 -8.14
C GLY A 158 -6.73 -3.33 -8.07
N LEU A 159 -5.83 -4.20 -7.60
CA LEU A 159 -6.13 -5.63 -7.45
C LEU A 159 -7.34 -5.89 -6.54
N LEU A 160 -7.43 -5.19 -5.41
CA LEU A 160 -8.49 -5.43 -4.42
C LEU A 160 -9.83 -4.94 -4.94
N PHE A 161 -9.86 -3.84 -5.68
CA PHE A 161 -11.05 -3.41 -6.40
C PHE A 161 -11.52 -4.45 -7.42
N SER A 162 -10.60 -4.98 -8.24
CA SER A 162 -10.97 -6.02 -9.20
C SER A 162 -11.56 -7.25 -8.52
N LEU A 163 -10.93 -7.71 -7.43
CA LEU A 163 -11.45 -8.84 -6.65
C LEU A 163 -12.80 -8.53 -6.01
N GLY A 164 -13.01 -7.32 -5.48
CA GLY A 164 -14.29 -6.93 -4.90
C GLY A 164 -15.43 -6.86 -5.93
N ILE A 165 -15.13 -6.47 -7.16
CA ILE A 165 -16.09 -6.50 -8.27
C ILE A 165 -16.44 -7.96 -8.62
N ILE A 166 -15.43 -8.82 -8.76
CA ILE A 166 -15.63 -10.25 -9.04
C ILE A 166 -16.45 -10.91 -7.92
N ASP A 167 -16.15 -10.64 -6.66
CA ASP A 167 -16.86 -11.23 -5.52
C ASP A 167 -18.34 -10.84 -5.51
N LYS A 168 -18.63 -9.56 -5.79
CA LYS A 168 -20.00 -9.03 -5.86
C LYS A 168 -20.81 -9.56 -7.05
N LEU A 169 -20.16 -9.90 -8.16
CA LEU A 169 -20.85 -10.37 -9.38
C LEU A 169 -20.96 -11.89 -9.45
N ASP A 170 -19.89 -12.61 -9.11
CA ASP A 170 -19.76 -14.05 -9.35
C ASP A 170 -19.34 -14.83 -8.08
N GLY A 171 -18.58 -14.19 -7.18
CA GLY A 171 -18.05 -14.86 -6.00
C GLY A 171 -16.97 -15.87 -6.39
N ASP A 172 -17.04 -17.08 -5.83
CA ASP A 172 -16.14 -18.20 -6.16
C ASP A 172 -16.56 -19.00 -7.41
N GLY A 173 -17.61 -18.58 -8.12
CA GLY A 173 -18.17 -19.26 -9.28
C GLY A 173 -19.06 -20.48 -8.94
N THR A 174 -19.24 -20.80 -7.67
CA THR A 174 -20.11 -21.89 -7.17
C THR A 174 -21.25 -21.39 -6.28
N GLY A 175 -21.37 -20.07 -6.14
CA GLY A 175 -22.34 -19.43 -5.27
C GLY A 175 -21.80 -19.11 -3.87
N GLY A 176 -20.51 -19.30 -3.61
CA GLY A 176 -19.81 -18.86 -2.39
C GLY A 176 -19.14 -17.48 -2.54
N ASP A 177 -18.50 -17.02 -1.46
CA ASP A 177 -17.73 -15.76 -1.41
C ASP A 177 -16.26 -16.05 -1.71
N LEU A 178 -15.57 -15.18 -2.46
CA LEU A 178 -14.11 -15.30 -2.67
C LEU A 178 -13.32 -15.23 -1.37
N THR A 179 -13.85 -14.54 -0.37
CA THR A 179 -13.17 -14.40 0.93
C THR A 179 -13.34 -15.62 1.82
N GLY A 180 -14.33 -16.49 1.55
CA GLY A 180 -14.67 -17.56 2.48
C GLY A 180 -15.09 -17.08 3.87
N GLY A 181 -15.62 -15.86 3.98
CA GLY A 181 -15.92 -15.20 5.26
C GLY A 181 -14.70 -14.69 6.03
N ARG A 182 -13.49 -14.79 5.46
CA ARG A 182 -12.25 -14.34 6.11
C ARG A 182 -12.05 -12.83 5.99
N VAL A 183 -11.16 -12.30 6.83
CA VAL A 183 -10.54 -11.00 6.60
C VAL A 183 -9.28 -11.22 5.78
N ILE A 184 -9.35 -10.88 4.50
CA ILE A 184 -8.24 -10.93 3.56
C ILE A 184 -7.81 -9.49 3.28
N ALA A 185 -6.53 -9.22 3.38
CA ALA A 185 -5.97 -7.94 2.99
C ALA A 185 -5.02 -8.09 1.80
N GLY A 186 -4.59 -6.98 1.21
CA GLY A 186 -3.53 -7.02 0.22
C GLY A 186 -3.20 -5.69 -0.40
N THR A 187 -2.32 -5.76 -1.38
CA THR A 187 -1.93 -4.63 -2.21
C THR A 187 -1.53 -5.12 -3.60
N GLY A 188 -1.56 -4.22 -4.59
CA GLY A 188 -1.14 -4.50 -5.96
C GLY A 188 -1.80 -3.55 -6.92
N THR A 189 -1.02 -3.01 -7.86
CA THR A 189 -1.60 -2.35 -9.03
C THR A 189 -2.17 -3.41 -9.96
N ILE A 190 -3.06 -2.99 -10.87
CA ILE A 190 -3.66 -3.89 -11.84
C ILE A 190 -3.69 -3.21 -13.21
N ALA A 191 -3.30 -3.96 -14.24
CA ALA A 191 -3.51 -3.58 -15.63
C ALA A 191 -4.82 -4.17 -16.15
N ALA A 192 -5.38 -3.59 -17.22
CA ALA A 192 -6.66 -4.00 -17.80
C ALA A 192 -6.70 -5.45 -18.30
N ASP A 193 -5.53 -6.03 -18.61
CA ASP A 193 -5.35 -7.44 -18.99
C ASP A 193 -5.35 -8.40 -17.77
N GLY A 194 -5.42 -7.85 -16.55
CA GLY A 194 -5.37 -8.59 -15.30
C GLY A 194 -3.95 -8.82 -14.78
N THR A 195 -2.90 -8.24 -15.36
CA THR A 195 -1.53 -8.33 -14.82
C THR A 195 -1.41 -7.52 -13.53
N VAL A 196 -0.89 -8.14 -12.47
CA VAL A 196 -0.66 -7.49 -11.18
C VAL A 196 0.74 -6.89 -11.15
N GLY A 197 0.82 -5.60 -10.83
CA GLY A 197 2.08 -4.87 -10.77
C GLY A 197 2.60 -4.63 -9.35
N ALA A 198 3.86 -4.27 -9.31
CA ALA A 198 4.65 -3.95 -8.12
C ALA A 198 4.10 -2.79 -7.30
N VAL A 199 4.45 -2.76 -6.01
CA VAL A 199 4.07 -1.68 -5.07
C VAL A 199 5.13 -1.47 -3.98
N GLY A 200 5.24 -0.25 -3.49
CA GLY A 200 6.13 0.08 -2.36
C GLY A 200 5.50 -0.18 -0.98
N GLY A 201 6.37 -0.24 0.04
CA GLY A 201 6.00 -0.22 1.45
C GLY A 201 5.30 -1.49 1.96
N VAL A 202 5.58 -2.65 1.37
CA VAL A 202 4.84 -3.88 1.67
C VAL A 202 5.01 -4.34 3.11
N ALA A 203 6.19 -4.21 3.70
CA ALA A 203 6.42 -4.50 5.12
C ALA A 203 5.42 -3.75 6.03
N LEU A 204 5.29 -2.42 5.88
CA LEU A 204 4.35 -1.60 6.65
C LEU A 204 2.89 -1.97 6.35
N LYS A 205 2.56 -2.32 5.11
CA LYS A 205 1.22 -2.76 4.71
C LYS A 205 0.81 -4.09 5.34
N THR A 206 1.73 -5.04 5.47
CA THR A 206 1.45 -6.31 6.18
C THR A 206 1.16 -6.09 7.67
N GLN A 207 1.84 -5.12 8.29
CA GLN A 207 1.56 -4.72 9.68
C GLN A 207 0.18 -4.08 9.81
N ALA A 208 -0.20 -3.17 8.92
CA ALA A 208 -1.55 -2.58 8.88
C ALA A 208 -2.63 -3.66 8.70
N ALA A 209 -2.41 -4.61 7.79
CA ALA A 209 -3.30 -5.74 7.58
C ALA A 209 -3.48 -6.58 8.84
N LYS A 210 -2.37 -6.94 9.50
CA LYS A 210 -2.43 -7.75 10.72
C LYS A 210 -3.14 -7.00 11.86
N ARG A 211 -2.83 -5.71 12.04
CA ARG A 211 -3.47 -4.84 13.03
C ARG A 211 -4.99 -4.86 12.87
N ASP A 212 -5.47 -4.84 11.63
CA ASP A 212 -6.90 -4.77 11.31
C ASP A 212 -7.52 -6.16 11.07
N GLY A 213 -6.89 -7.21 11.60
CA GLY A 213 -7.47 -8.56 11.72
C GLY A 213 -7.29 -9.47 10.52
N ALA A 214 -6.52 -9.08 9.50
CA ALA A 214 -6.28 -9.94 8.36
C ALA A 214 -5.52 -11.22 8.74
N THR A 215 -5.94 -12.34 8.16
CA THR A 215 -5.26 -13.64 8.30
C THR A 215 -4.50 -14.03 7.04
N VAL A 216 -4.84 -13.40 5.92
CA VAL A 216 -4.25 -13.61 4.60
C VAL A 216 -3.89 -12.25 4.02
N PHE A 217 -2.73 -12.17 3.38
CA PHE A 217 -2.26 -10.99 2.68
C PHE A 217 -1.86 -11.34 1.24
N LEU A 218 -2.54 -10.72 0.28
CA LEU A 218 -2.20 -10.79 -1.14
C LEU A 218 -1.08 -9.80 -1.44
N VAL A 219 0.05 -10.30 -1.95
CA VAL A 219 1.25 -9.51 -2.21
C VAL A 219 1.75 -9.78 -3.63
N PRO A 220 2.08 -8.75 -4.44
CA PRO A 220 2.64 -9.03 -5.75
C PRO A 220 3.96 -9.78 -5.60
N LYS A 221 4.19 -10.74 -6.49
CA LYS A 221 5.25 -11.75 -6.32
C LYS A 221 6.65 -11.13 -6.20
N ALA A 222 6.87 -9.97 -6.83
CA ALA A 222 8.15 -9.27 -6.79
C ALA A 222 8.50 -8.79 -5.36
N GLU A 223 7.50 -8.53 -4.52
CA GLU A 223 7.63 -7.98 -3.18
C GLU A 223 7.57 -9.05 -2.08
N CYS A 224 7.55 -10.34 -2.41
CA CYS A 224 7.57 -11.41 -1.41
C CYS A 224 8.75 -11.30 -0.44
N ALA A 225 9.93 -10.92 -0.92
CA ALA A 225 11.12 -10.78 -0.08
C ALA A 225 10.93 -9.68 0.97
N ASP A 226 10.49 -8.50 0.54
CA ASP A 226 10.20 -7.36 1.41
C ASP A 226 9.07 -7.66 2.40
N ALA A 227 8.04 -8.37 1.96
CA ALA A 227 6.92 -8.78 2.80
C ALA A 227 7.34 -9.77 3.90
N ARG A 228 8.30 -10.65 3.63
CA ARG A 228 8.82 -11.62 4.61
C ARG A 228 9.71 -10.97 5.67
N ALA A 229 10.40 -9.87 5.34
CA ALA A 229 11.39 -9.25 6.21
C ALA A 229 10.81 -8.86 7.58
N GLU A 230 9.60 -8.31 7.59
CA GLU A 230 8.90 -7.83 8.80
C GLU A 230 7.50 -8.46 8.92
N LEU A 231 7.37 -9.74 8.52
CA LEU A 231 6.07 -10.43 8.47
C LEU A 231 5.46 -10.61 9.87
N PRO A 232 4.26 -10.07 10.15
CA PRO A 232 3.59 -10.31 11.41
C PRO A 232 3.21 -11.78 11.59
N LYS A 233 3.38 -12.31 12.81
CA LYS A 233 3.05 -13.71 13.13
C LYS A 233 1.60 -14.06 12.78
N GLY A 234 1.42 -15.21 12.13
CA GLY A 234 0.11 -15.73 11.76
C GLY A 234 -0.59 -14.97 10.63
N LEU A 235 0.14 -14.17 9.84
CA LEU A 235 -0.34 -13.64 8.57
C LEU A 235 0.19 -14.50 7.43
N ARG A 236 -0.69 -15.09 6.63
CA ARG A 236 -0.31 -15.90 5.46
C ARG A 236 -0.09 -15.00 4.25
N LEU A 237 1.10 -15.04 3.65
CA LEU A 237 1.40 -14.33 2.40
C LEU A 237 1.07 -15.19 1.19
N ILE A 238 0.23 -14.68 0.28
CA ILE A 238 -0.07 -15.32 -1.01
C ILE A 238 0.53 -14.45 -2.12
N PRO A 239 1.51 -14.97 -2.89
CA PRO A 239 2.08 -14.24 -4.01
C PRO A 239 1.07 -14.18 -5.16
N VAL A 240 0.96 -13.01 -5.77
CA VAL A 240 0.07 -12.80 -6.91
C VAL A 240 0.82 -12.22 -8.11
N THR A 241 0.46 -12.65 -9.31
CA THR A 241 1.03 -12.15 -10.57
C THR A 241 -0.05 -11.74 -11.57
N THR A 242 -1.21 -12.40 -11.53
CA THR A 242 -2.37 -12.07 -12.37
C THR A 242 -3.67 -12.20 -11.58
N LEU A 243 -4.69 -11.42 -11.95
CA LEU A 243 -6.03 -11.45 -11.36
C LEU A 243 -6.60 -12.88 -11.36
N LYS A 244 -6.49 -13.60 -12.50
CA LYS A 244 -6.94 -14.99 -12.63
C LYS A 244 -6.25 -15.93 -11.63
N SER A 245 -4.93 -15.81 -11.46
CA SER A 245 -4.18 -16.63 -10.50
C SER A 245 -4.58 -16.32 -9.05
N THR A 246 -4.89 -15.05 -8.77
CA THR A 246 -5.34 -14.60 -7.45
C THR A 246 -6.71 -15.18 -7.12
N VAL A 247 -7.70 -15.05 -8.02
CA VAL A 247 -9.03 -15.66 -7.87
C VAL A 247 -8.89 -17.16 -7.64
N SER A 248 -8.11 -17.85 -8.47
CA SER A 248 -7.88 -19.30 -8.32
C SER A 248 -7.27 -19.65 -6.95
N SER A 249 -6.36 -18.84 -6.44
CA SER A 249 -5.73 -19.05 -5.12
C SER A 249 -6.71 -18.83 -3.97
N LEU A 250 -7.62 -17.87 -4.10
CA LEU A 250 -8.68 -17.61 -3.11
C LEU A 250 -9.72 -18.74 -3.10
N VAL A 251 -10.16 -19.18 -4.27
CA VAL A 251 -11.07 -20.34 -4.40
C VAL A 251 -10.42 -21.61 -3.84
N ALA A 252 -9.13 -21.84 -4.12
CA ALA A 252 -8.40 -22.98 -3.56
C ALA A 252 -8.26 -22.89 -2.03
N LEU A 253 -8.10 -21.68 -1.50
CA LEU A 253 -8.02 -21.44 -0.06
C LEU A 253 -9.36 -21.74 0.64
N GLU A 254 -10.48 -21.41 0.00
CA GLU A 254 -11.81 -21.66 0.56
C GLU A 254 -12.22 -23.13 0.45
N THR A 255 -12.09 -23.70 -0.75
CA THR A 255 -12.52 -25.09 -1.02
C THR A 255 -11.58 -26.15 -0.46
N GLY A 256 -10.35 -25.77 -0.09
CA GLY A 256 -9.28 -26.69 0.27
C GLY A 256 -8.78 -27.55 -0.91
N LYS A 257 -9.21 -27.25 -2.14
CA LYS A 257 -8.84 -27.99 -3.36
C LYS A 257 -7.82 -27.20 -4.17
N GLY A 258 -6.72 -27.84 -4.55
CA GLY A 258 -5.65 -27.21 -5.32
C GLY A 258 -4.53 -26.63 -4.46
N SER A 259 -3.56 -25.97 -5.09
CA SER A 259 -2.39 -25.41 -4.42
C SER A 259 -2.56 -23.92 -4.17
N VAL A 260 -2.48 -23.49 -2.90
CA VAL A 260 -2.39 -22.08 -2.55
C VAL A 260 -0.92 -21.72 -2.39
N PRO A 261 -0.34 -20.90 -3.30
CA PRO A 261 1.07 -20.57 -3.23
C PRO A 261 1.38 -19.76 -1.97
N SER A 262 2.64 -19.78 -1.57
CA SER A 262 3.14 -19.01 -0.44
C SER A 262 4.39 -18.26 -0.85
N CYS A 263 4.51 -17.02 -0.38
CA CYS A 263 5.82 -16.53 0.01
C CYS A 263 6.10 -17.25 1.35
#